data_AF-A0A536A4U1-F1
#
_entry.id   AF-A0A536A4U1-F1
#
_cell.length_a   1.000
_cell.length_b   1.000
_cell.length_c   1.000
_cell.angle_alpha   90.00
_cell.angle_beta   90.00
_cell.angle_gamma   90.00
#
_symmetry.space_group_name_H-M   'P 1'
#
loop_
_entity.id
_entity.type
_entity.pdbx_description
1 polymer ?
#
loop_
_entity_poly.entity_id
_entity_poly.type
_entity_poly.pdbx_seq_one_letter_code
_entity_poly.pdbx_strand_id
1 'polypeptide(L)'
;MPDGTEIVCVGIPVEAEKLREFVVRFMGAAGAGWNATRWSETLFGSAFEERFGEKVVVHHEDSPDGRRMFAIRRLPNEDSGSFA
;
A
#
# COMPACT_ATOMS: atom_id res chain seq x y z
N MET A 1 3.92 -2.50 -11.72
CA MET A 1 5.28 -2.56 -11.13
C MET A 1 6.23 -3.33 -12.05
N PRO A 2 7.56 -3.26 -11.91
CA PRO A 2 8.51 -3.95 -12.81
C PRO A 2 8.39 -5.48 -12.85
N ASP A 3 7.88 -6.12 -11.80
CA ASP A 3 7.53 -7.56 -11.76
C ASP A 3 6.10 -7.85 -12.27
N GLY A 4 5.41 -6.85 -12.82
CA GLY A 4 4.01 -6.98 -13.26
C GLY A 4 2.98 -6.90 -12.14
N THR A 5 3.42 -6.81 -10.88
CA THR A 5 2.55 -6.59 -9.71
C THR A 5 1.79 -5.27 -9.84
N GLU A 6 0.52 -5.27 -9.46
CA GLU A 6 -0.30 -4.07 -9.38
C GLU A 6 -0.41 -3.60 -7.93
N ILE A 7 -0.27 -2.29 -7.70
CA ILE A 7 -0.43 -1.70 -6.36
C ILE A 7 -1.36 -0.51 -6.51
N VAL A 8 -2.46 -0.52 -5.75
CA VAL A 8 -3.49 0.51 -5.83
C VAL A 8 -3.90 1.00 -4.46
N CYS A 9 -4.32 2.26 -4.40
CA CYS A 9 -5.03 2.81 -3.25
C CYS A 9 -6.52 2.64 -3.46
N VAL A 10 -7.21 2.03 -2.50
CA VAL A 10 -8.67 1.85 -2.51
C VAL A 10 -9.28 2.75 -1.44
N GLY A 11 -10.09 3.73 -1.88
CA GLY A 11 -10.76 4.67 -0.98
C GLY A 11 -9.85 5.74 -0.37
N ILE A 12 -8.61 5.87 -0.86
CA ILE A 12 -7.63 6.89 -0.42
C ILE A 12 -7.33 7.82 -1.60
N PRO A 13 -7.43 9.14 -1.46
CA PRO A 13 -7.20 10.11 -2.53
C PRO A 13 -5.71 10.34 -2.81
N VAL A 14 -4.96 9.26 -3.09
CA VAL A 14 -3.55 9.35 -3.49
C VAL A 14 -3.46 9.11 -5.00
N GLU A 15 -2.82 10.04 -5.70
CA GLU A 15 -2.59 9.94 -7.13
C GLU A 15 -1.69 8.74 -7.46
N ALA A 16 -2.01 8.01 -8.54
CA ALA A 16 -1.30 6.80 -8.92
C ALA A 16 0.21 7.02 -9.14
N GLU A 17 0.60 8.18 -9.67
CA GLU A 17 2.01 8.56 -9.85
C GLU A 17 2.74 8.71 -8.52
N LYS A 18 2.16 9.44 -7.56
CA LYS A 18 2.71 9.63 -6.21
C LYS A 18 2.81 8.31 -5.45
N LEU A 19 1.80 7.45 -5.58
CA LEU A 19 1.84 6.11 -5.02
C LEU A 19 3.00 5.30 -5.61
N ARG A 20 3.14 5.30 -6.93
CA ARG A 20 4.22 4.58 -7.62
C ARG A 20 5.59 5.07 -7.17
N GLU A 21 5.81 6.38 -7.12
CA GLU A 21 7.07 6.95 -6.64
C GLU A 21 7.36 6.55 -5.20
N PHE A 22 6.36 6.62 -4.32
CA PHE A 22 6.48 6.21 -2.93
C PHE A 22 6.91 4.75 -2.80
N VAL A 23 6.20 3.83 -3.46
CA VAL A 23 6.53 2.39 -3.45
C VAL A 23 7.95 2.16 -3.94
N VAL A 24 8.34 2.78 -5.06
CA VAL A 24 9.68 2.61 -5.61
C VAL A 24 10.77 3.07 -4.64
N ARG A 25 10.57 4.22 -4.00
CA ARG A 25 11.51 4.74 -3.01
C ARG A 25 11.57 3.87 -1.76
N PHE A 26 10.41 3.44 -1.25
CA PHE A 26 10.32 2.57 -0.09
C PHE A 26 11.04 1.23 -0.33
N MET A 27 10.78 0.60 -1.48
CA MET A 27 11.42 -0.65 -1.90
C MET A 27 12.92 -0.51 -2.12
N GLY A 28 13.36 0.63 -2.67
CA GLY A 28 14.79 0.95 -2.83
C GLY A 28 15.50 1.13 -1.49
N ALA A 29 14.88 1.83 -0.54
CA ALA A 29 15.44 2.08 0.79
C ALA A 29 15.51 0.81 1.65
N ALA A 30 14.56 -0.11 1.49
CA ALA A 30 14.52 -1.36 2.24
C ALA A 30 15.60 -2.38 1.84
N GLY A 31 16.39 -2.12 0.78
CA GLY A 31 17.41 -3.05 0.28
C GLY A 31 16.85 -4.40 -0.20
N ALA A 32 15.52 -4.51 -0.32
CA ALA A 32 14.82 -5.77 -0.54
C ALA A 32 14.93 -6.30 -1.98
N GLY A 33 15.54 -5.53 -2.90
CA GLY A 33 15.69 -5.86 -4.32
C GLY A 33 14.33 -6.15 -4.94
N TRP A 34 13.60 -5.11 -5.37
CA TRP A 34 12.25 -5.17 -5.95
C TRP A 34 11.50 -6.51 -5.76
N ASN A 35 10.99 -6.75 -4.56
CA ASN A 35 10.19 -7.92 -4.25
C ASN A 35 9.01 -7.53 -3.34
N ALA A 36 7.85 -7.28 -3.95
CA ALA A 36 6.65 -6.82 -3.25
C ALA A 36 6.13 -7.83 -2.20
N THR A 37 6.55 -9.10 -2.22
CA THR A 37 6.17 -10.06 -1.18
C THR A 37 7.12 -10.10 0.02
N ARG A 38 8.24 -9.38 -0.03
CA ARG A 38 9.26 -9.36 1.02
C ARG A 38 9.29 -8.09 1.86
N TRP A 39 8.52 -7.08 1.48
CA TRP A 39 8.42 -5.86 2.27
C TRP A 39 7.69 -6.11 3.60
N SER A 40 7.94 -5.28 4.60
CA SER A 40 7.15 -5.30 5.82
C SER A 40 5.93 -4.39 5.63
N GLU A 41 4.73 -4.98 5.70
CA GLU A 41 3.47 -4.25 5.63
C GLU A 41 3.33 -3.23 6.78
N THR A 42 3.89 -3.55 7.94
CA THR A 42 3.94 -2.63 9.10
C THR A 42 4.80 -1.41 8.81
N LEU A 43 6.04 -1.61 8.31
CA LEU A 43 6.91 -0.49 7.94
C LEU A 43 6.34 0.31 6.78
N PHE A 44 5.66 -0.36 5.84
CA PHE A 44 4.96 0.30 4.74
C PHE A 44 3.86 1.21 5.29
N GLY A 45 3.02 0.71 6.19
CA GLY A 45 1.94 1.49 6.82
C GLY A 45 2.47 2.73 7.55
N SER A 46 3.54 2.59 8.34
CA SER A 46 4.17 3.73 9.02
C SER A 46 4.75 4.75 8.04
N ALA A 47 5.51 4.30 7.04
CA ALA A 47 6.08 5.21 6.04
C ALA A 47 5.00 5.90 5.19
N PHE A 48 3.88 5.22 4.94
CA PHE A 48 2.74 5.78 4.22
C PHE A 48 2.02 6.83 5.06
N GLU A 49 1.82 6.58 6.36
CA GLU A 49 1.27 7.54 7.31
C GLU A 49 2.16 8.79 7.41
N GLU A 50 3.48 8.62 7.52
CA GLU A 50 4.43 9.74 7.56
C GLU A 50 4.40 10.58 6.28
N ARG A 51 4.16 9.95 5.12
CA ARG A 51 4.20 10.62 3.82
C ARG A 51 2.88 11.28 3.43
N PHE A 52 1.76 10.61 3.70
CA PHE A 52 0.43 10.99 3.22
C PHE A 52 -0.55 11.35 4.34
N GLY A 53 -0.18 11.13 5.62
CA GLY A 53 -1.03 11.41 6.78
C GLY A 53 -2.14 10.37 7.00
N GLU A 54 -2.11 9.25 6.28
CA GLU A 54 -3.17 8.23 6.29
C GLU A 54 -2.63 6.92 6.87
N LYS A 55 -3.30 6.37 7.89
CA LYS A 55 -3.04 5.00 8.34
C LYS A 55 -3.60 4.02 7.33
N VAL A 56 -2.78 3.06 6.91
CA VAL A 56 -3.15 2.09 5.89
C VAL A 56 -2.76 0.66 6.26
N VAL A 57 -3.47 -0.27 5.64
CA VAL A 57 -3.16 -1.70 5.59
C VAL A 57 -3.03 -2.14 4.14
N VAL A 58 -2.13 -3.09 3.92
CA VAL A 58 -1.94 -3.73 2.62
C VAL A 58 -2.74 -5.02 2.60
N HIS A 59 -3.56 -5.21 1.57
CA HIS A 59 -4.28 -6.45 1.31
C HIS A 59 -3.71 -7.12 0.08
N HIS A 60 -3.45 -8.42 0.17
CA HIS A 60 -3.02 -9.23 -0.95
C HIS A 60 -4.25 -9.78 -1.66
N GLU A 61 -4.45 -9.39 -2.92
CA GLU A 61 -5.58 -9.78 -3.73
C GLU A 61 -5.10 -10.36 -5.08
N ASP A 62 -5.89 -11.27 -5.64
CA ASP A 62 -5.68 -11.75 -7.00
C ASP A 62 -6.37 -10.79 -7.97
N SER A 63 -5.60 -10.23 -8.90
CA SER A 63 -6.14 -9.43 -9.99
C SER A 63 -6.92 -10.33 -10.96
N PRO A 64 -8.02 -9.85 -11.57
CA PRO A 64 -8.75 -10.61 -12.59
C PRO A 64 -7.88 -11.03 -13.79
N ASP A 65 -6.77 -10.32 -14.04
CA ASP A 65 -5.78 -10.66 -15.07
C ASP A 65 -4.81 -11.80 -14.65
N GLY A 66 -5.04 -12.45 -13.51
CA GLY A 66 -4.18 -13.52 -12.96
C GLY A 66 -2.85 -12.99 -12.38
N ARG A 67 -2.74 -11.67 -12.21
CA ARG A 67 -1.57 -11.00 -11.62
C ARG A 67 -1.78 -10.78 -10.13
N ARG A 68 -0.68 -10.66 -9.39
CA ARG A 68 -0.74 -10.27 -7.97
C ARG A 68 -1.07 -8.78 -7.85
N MET A 69 -2.03 -8.48 -6.98
CA MET A 69 -2.47 -7.12 -6.68
C MET A 69 -2.32 -6.86 -5.18
N PHE A 70 -1.79 -5.69 -4.84
CA PHE A 70 -1.73 -5.20 -3.48
C PHE A 70 -2.67 -4.01 -3.35
N ALA A 71 -3.77 -4.19 -2.62
CA ALA A 71 -4.74 -3.15 -2.35
C ALA A 71 -4.41 -2.46 -1.02
N ILE A 72 -4.02 -1.19 -1.11
CA ILE A 72 -3.76 -0.33 0.06
C ILE A 72 -5.10 0.28 0.47
N ARG A 73 -5.57 -0.07 1.67
CA ARG A 73 -6.83 0.41 2.23
C ARG A 73 -6.55 1.18 3.50
N ARG A 74 -7.44 2.09 3.86
CA ARG A 74 -7.33 2.74 5.16
C ARG A 74 -7.39 1.71 6.27
N LEU A 75 -6.54 1.94 7.27
CA LEU A 75 -6.74 1.58 8.65
C LEU A 75 -8.23 1.72 8.99
N PRO A 76 -9.10 0.70 9.21
CA PRO A 76 -10.37 1.03 9.86
C PRO A 76 -9.99 1.58 11.21
N ASN A 77 -10.08 2.91 11.35
CA ASN A 77 -10.05 3.53 12.64
C ASN A 77 -11.22 2.92 13.40
N GLU A 78 -11.08 2.56 14.67
CA GLU A 78 -12.22 2.22 15.54
C GLU A 78 -13.12 3.45 15.80
N ASP A 79 -13.26 4.34 14.82
CA ASP A 79 -14.11 5.52 14.79
C ASP A 79 -15.25 5.26 13.80
N SER A 80 -15.92 4.12 13.97
CA SER A 80 -17.21 3.80 13.35
C SER A 80 -17.91 2.76 14.21
N GLY A 81 -18.09 3.12 15.48
CA GLY A 81 -18.76 2.31 16.49
C GLY A 81 -19.27 3.15 17.67
N SER A 82 -19.62 4.41 17.43
CA SER A 82 -20.51 5.18 18.32
C SER A 82 -21.65 5.70 17.47
N PHE A 83 -22.56 4.79 17.10
CA PHE A 83 -23.94 5.17 16.85
C PHE A 83 -24.71 4.86 18.14
N ALA A 84 -25.21 5.93 18.72
CA ALA A 84 -26.05 6.00 19.92
C ALA A 84 -27.38 5.24 19.76
#